data_AF-A0A1L9WQ55-F1
#
_entry.id   AF-A0A1L9WQ55-F1
#
_cell.length_a   1.000
_cell.length_b   1.000
_cell.length_c   1.000
_cell.angle_alpha   90.00
_cell.angle_beta   90.00
_cell.angle_gamma   90.00
#
_symmetry.space_group_name_H-M   'P 1'
#
loop_
_entity.id
_entity.type
_entity.pdbx_description
1 polymer ?
#
loop_
_entity_poly.entity_id
_entity_poly.type
_entity_poly.pdbx_seq_one_letter_code
_entity_poly.pdbx_strand_id
1 'polypeptide(L)'
;MQSLKYIFCLSLLSPLATAQSSSQANCTVFNWDHNEAYLKTYPPQRVSAAETCSSGTNLTCALTAAGDASYTARTNLTSLSVTTFATVVNETVGNATLTEEFSDSTVGAIDGTRLLRPGQSAYLNFTAYQYCYTGTVEGCTSGVNNQTAVEACAPLYHTSADDSVVMDGFLTVVNVSQGQVGQFKDPYENQQRGEGGVVSVGRAGWGVVMVGILGVLVV
;
A
#
# COMPACT_ATOMS: atom_id res chain seq x y z
N MET A 1 -36.77 -63.45 -16.54
CA MET A 1 -35.34 -63.09 -16.44
C MET A 1 -35.18 -61.63 -16.86
N GLN A 2 -34.30 -60.93 -16.16
CA GLN A 2 -34.23 -59.47 -15.98
C GLN A 2 -33.99 -58.64 -17.26
N SER A 3 -34.55 -57.43 -17.33
CA SER A 3 -33.74 -56.20 -17.37
C SER A 3 -34.63 -54.95 -17.34
N LEU A 4 -34.55 -54.22 -16.23
CA LEU A 4 -35.22 -52.96 -15.96
C LEU A 4 -34.18 -51.84 -16.24
N LYS A 5 -34.38 -51.03 -17.29
CA LYS A 5 -33.48 -49.91 -17.60
C LYS A 5 -34.11 -48.61 -17.10
N TYR A 6 -33.70 -48.18 -15.90
CA TYR A 6 -33.98 -46.84 -15.39
C TYR A 6 -33.05 -45.82 -16.05
N ILE A 7 -33.64 -44.87 -16.77
CA ILE A 7 -32.96 -43.67 -17.26
C ILE A 7 -32.95 -42.67 -16.11
N PHE A 8 -31.81 -42.55 -15.42
CA PHE A 8 -31.56 -41.48 -14.45
C PHE A 8 -31.19 -40.21 -15.21
N CYS A 9 -32.12 -39.26 -15.26
CA CYS A 9 -31.85 -37.90 -15.73
C CYS A 9 -31.17 -37.13 -14.59
N LEU A 10 -29.83 -37.07 -14.60
CA LEU A 10 -29.06 -36.20 -13.71
C LEU A 10 -29.23 -34.75 -14.20
N SER A 11 -30.14 -34.00 -13.57
CA SER A 11 -30.20 -32.55 -13.69
C SER A 11 -28.98 -31.94 -12.98
N LEU A 12 -28.01 -31.47 -13.77
CA LEU A 12 -26.91 -30.62 -13.32
C LEU A 12 -27.48 -29.28 -12.82
N LEU A 13 -27.72 -29.18 -11.52
CA LEU A 13 -27.88 -27.90 -10.83
C LEU A 13 -26.50 -27.27 -10.69
N SER A 14 -26.11 -26.47 -11.69
CA SER A 14 -24.97 -25.56 -11.54
C SER A 14 -25.33 -24.54 -10.46
N PRO A 15 -24.57 -24.40 -9.37
CA PRO A 15 -24.74 -23.28 -8.47
C PRO A 15 -24.36 -22.02 -9.25
N LEU A 16 -25.33 -21.12 -9.48
CA LEU A 16 -25.04 -19.74 -9.80
C LEU A 16 -24.27 -19.18 -8.61
N ALA A 17 -22.95 -19.17 -8.71
CA ALA A 17 -22.13 -18.28 -7.91
C ALA A 17 -22.49 -16.86 -8.33
N THR A 18 -23.42 -16.24 -7.60
CA THR A 18 -23.58 -14.80 -7.65
C THR A 18 -22.26 -14.21 -7.19
N ALA A 19 -21.46 -13.69 -8.12
CA ALA A 19 -20.40 -12.77 -7.80
C ALA A 19 -21.06 -11.58 -7.12
N GLN A 20 -21.08 -11.59 -5.79
CA GLN A 20 -21.53 -10.47 -5.00
C GLN A 20 -20.48 -9.39 -5.19
N SER A 21 -20.63 -8.59 -6.25
CA SER A 21 -19.90 -7.35 -6.42
C SER A 21 -20.33 -6.47 -5.26
N SER A 22 -19.59 -6.50 -4.16
CA SER A 22 -19.78 -5.56 -3.06
C SER A 22 -19.45 -4.18 -3.61
N SER A 23 -20.46 -3.47 -4.09
CA SER A 23 -20.31 -2.07 -4.50
C SER A 23 -19.81 -1.30 -3.27
N GLN A 24 -18.58 -0.80 -3.32
CA GLN A 24 -18.11 0.12 -2.29
C GLN A 24 -18.98 1.39 -2.38
N ALA A 25 -19.39 1.87 -1.22
CA ALA A 25 -20.06 3.15 -1.07
C ALA A 25 -19.13 4.29 -1.50
N ASN A 26 -19.73 5.33 -2.06
CA ASN A 26 -19.07 6.58 -2.39
C ASN A 26 -19.75 7.69 -1.60
N CYS A 27 -18.99 8.50 -0.90
CA CYS A 27 -19.47 9.69 -0.20
C CYS A 27 -18.87 10.92 -0.88
N THR A 28 -19.67 11.95 -1.10
CA THR A 28 -19.27 13.14 -1.86
C THR A 28 -18.84 14.31 -0.97
N VAL A 29 -19.02 14.19 0.34
CA VAL A 29 -18.69 15.24 1.31
C VAL A 29 -17.90 14.64 2.45
N PHE A 30 -16.80 15.30 2.80
CA PHE A 30 -16.07 15.08 4.03
C PHE A 30 -16.20 16.33 4.90
N ASN A 31 -16.90 16.22 6.02
CA ASN A 31 -16.99 17.28 7.02
C ASN A 31 -15.81 17.11 7.98
N TRP A 32 -14.68 17.73 7.64
CA TRP A 32 -13.45 17.70 8.45
C TRP A 32 -13.65 18.40 9.80
N ASP A 33 -13.16 17.79 10.88
CA ASP A 33 -13.24 18.35 12.24
C ASP A 33 -12.33 19.58 12.48
N HIS A 34 -11.55 20.01 11.46
CA HIS A 34 -10.57 21.10 11.55
C HIS A 34 -9.44 20.90 12.56
N ASN A 35 -9.20 19.66 13.00
CA ASN A 35 -8.02 19.30 13.78
C ASN A 35 -6.79 19.15 12.86
N GLU A 36 -5.61 19.45 13.39
CA GLU A 36 -4.34 19.19 12.71
C GLU A 36 -4.18 17.71 12.31
N ALA A 37 -3.47 17.48 11.20
CA ALA A 37 -3.11 16.13 10.79
C ALA A 37 -2.24 15.46 11.85
N TYR A 38 -2.53 14.20 12.16
CA TYR A 38 -1.70 13.41 13.06
C TYR A 38 -1.13 12.18 12.36
N LEU A 39 0.01 11.70 12.86
CA LEU A 39 0.76 10.63 12.23
C LEU A 39 0.36 9.24 12.77
N LYS A 40 0.29 8.27 11.86
CA LYS A 40 0.23 6.84 12.14
C LYS A 40 1.27 6.12 11.28
N THR A 41 1.43 4.83 11.52
CA THR A 41 2.32 3.97 10.74
C THR A 41 1.53 2.96 9.93
N TYR A 42 2.09 2.58 8.78
CA TYR A 42 1.71 1.34 8.10
C TYR A 42 2.27 0.12 8.86
N PRO A 43 1.71 -1.08 8.64
CA PRO A 43 2.36 -2.31 9.09
C PRO A 43 3.78 -2.42 8.51
N PRO A 44 4.77 -2.89 9.29
CA PRO A 44 6.13 -3.07 8.82
C PRO A 44 6.19 -4.11 7.70
N GLN A 45 6.97 -3.83 6.66
CA GLN A 45 7.18 -4.71 5.51
C GLN A 45 8.66 -5.04 5.37
N ARG A 46 8.97 -6.28 4.96
CA ARG A 46 10.36 -6.66 4.67
C ARG A 46 10.83 -5.95 3.41
N VAL A 47 12.04 -5.42 3.45
CA VAL A 47 12.60 -4.58 2.37
C VAL A 47 14.03 -4.95 1.98
N SER A 48 14.52 -6.09 2.47
CA SER A 48 15.83 -6.62 2.11
C SER A 48 15.84 -8.14 2.30
N ALA A 49 16.84 -8.79 1.72
CA ALA A 49 17.18 -10.15 2.09
C ALA A 49 17.69 -10.20 3.54
N ALA A 50 17.63 -11.39 4.15
CA ALA A 50 18.43 -11.62 5.35
C ALA A 50 19.89 -11.84 4.97
N GLU A 51 20.79 -11.40 5.83
CA GLU A 51 22.22 -11.63 5.71
C GLU A 51 22.84 -11.97 7.06
N THR A 52 23.94 -12.73 7.05
CA THR A 52 24.77 -12.99 8.24
C THR A 52 26.02 -12.15 8.18
N CYS A 53 26.25 -11.33 9.19
CA CYS A 53 27.54 -10.70 9.41
C CYS A 53 28.50 -11.72 10.05
N SER A 54 29.61 -12.01 9.38
CA SER A 54 30.58 -13.01 9.85
C SER A 54 31.16 -12.63 11.22
N SER A 55 31.22 -13.58 12.15
CA SER A 55 31.82 -13.39 13.47
C SER A 55 33.35 -13.41 13.46
N GLY A 56 33.98 -13.79 12.35
CA GLY A 56 35.44 -13.87 12.20
C GLY A 56 36.12 -12.52 12.01
N THR A 57 35.34 -11.45 11.79
CA THR A 57 35.82 -10.08 11.60
C THR A 57 35.29 -9.21 12.73
N ASN A 58 36.14 -8.41 13.40
CA ASN A 58 35.71 -7.38 14.35
C ASN A 58 35.01 -6.18 13.66
N LEU A 59 34.49 -6.37 12.45
CA LEU A 59 33.92 -5.35 11.58
C LEU A 59 32.41 -5.54 11.50
N THR A 60 31.66 -4.43 11.50
CA THR A 60 30.22 -4.44 11.23
C THR A 60 29.95 -4.63 9.74
N CYS A 61 28.84 -5.26 9.41
CA CYS A 61 28.40 -5.45 8.03
C CYS A 61 27.25 -4.50 7.72
N ALA A 62 27.25 -3.91 6.53
CA ALA A 62 26.13 -3.12 6.05
C ALA A 62 25.05 -4.07 5.53
N LEU A 63 23.82 -3.89 6.01
CA LEU A 63 22.62 -4.49 5.45
C LEU A 63 21.80 -3.36 4.83
N THR A 64 21.48 -3.51 3.55
CA THR A 64 20.87 -2.44 2.75
C THR A 64 19.53 -2.90 2.20
N ALA A 65 18.56 -2.00 2.24
CA ALA A 65 17.30 -2.07 1.53
C ALA A 65 17.37 -1.13 0.33
N ALA A 66 16.93 -1.59 -0.84
CA ALA A 66 16.81 -0.76 -2.02
C ALA A 66 15.58 -1.18 -2.82
N GLY A 67 14.75 -0.21 -3.21
CA GLY A 67 13.53 -0.48 -3.97
C GLY A 67 12.47 0.61 -3.82
N ASP A 68 11.44 0.49 -4.64
CA ASP A 68 10.28 1.36 -4.63
C ASP A 68 9.07 0.57 -4.11
N ALA A 69 8.41 1.08 -3.08
CA ALA A 69 7.23 0.47 -2.49
C ALA A 69 5.99 1.33 -2.72
N SER A 70 4.84 0.66 -2.89
CA SER A 70 3.55 1.30 -3.03
C SER A 70 2.79 1.32 -1.70
N TYR A 71 2.29 2.49 -1.32
CA TYR A 71 1.43 2.70 -0.18
C TYR A 71 0.12 3.35 -0.65
N THR A 72 -1.00 2.85 -0.16
CA THR A 72 -2.33 3.38 -0.47
C THR A 72 -2.92 4.06 0.74
N ALA A 73 -3.70 5.12 0.50
CA ALA A 73 -4.57 5.71 1.49
C ALA A 73 -5.46 4.66 2.17
N ARG A 74 -5.98 5.01 3.34
CA ARG A 74 -6.82 4.12 4.14
C ARG A 74 -7.96 4.90 4.78
N THR A 75 -9.07 4.22 4.97
CA THR A 75 -10.15 4.69 5.81
C THR A 75 -10.52 3.61 6.83
N ASN A 76 -11.13 4.01 7.94
CA ASN A 76 -11.73 3.07 8.90
C ASN A 76 -13.07 2.49 8.41
N LEU A 77 -13.61 2.97 7.28
CA LEU A 77 -14.88 2.53 6.70
C LEU A 77 -14.61 1.55 5.56
N THR A 78 -14.67 0.25 5.85
CA THR A 78 -14.40 -0.82 4.87
C THR A 78 -15.35 -0.81 3.67
N SER A 79 -16.56 -0.28 3.86
CA SER A 79 -17.54 -0.12 2.80
C SER A 79 -17.24 1.07 1.89
N LEU A 80 -16.34 1.99 2.23
CA LEU A 80 -16.09 3.24 1.49
C LEU A 80 -14.97 3.05 0.45
N SER A 81 -15.21 3.54 -0.77
CA SER A 81 -14.17 3.64 -1.81
C SER A 81 -13.09 4.63 -1.41
N VAL A 82 -11.91 4.13 -1.08
CA VAL A 82 -10.77 4.96 -0.65
C VAL A 82 -10.30 5.87 -1.78
N THR A 83 -10.18 5.36 -3.00
CA THR A 83 -9.74 6.11 -4.19
C THR A 83 -10.60 7.34 -4.44
N THR A 84 -11.94 7.16 -4.46
CA THR A 84 -12.86 8.27 -4.68
C THR A 84 -12.86 9.24 -3.50
N PHE A 85 -12.75 8.71 -2.29
CA PHE A 85 -12.80 9.51 -1.09
C PHE A 85 -11.53 10.36 -0.86
N ALA A 86 -10.36 9.89 -1.30
CA ALA A 86 -9.10 10.63 -1.19
C ALA A 86 -9.21 12.02 -1.87
N THR A 87 -9.85 12.10 -3.03
CA THR A 87 -10.11 13.36 -3.74
C THR A 87 -10.99 14.31 -2.92
N VAL A 88 -12.07 13.77 -2.34
CA VAL A 88 -12.99 14.55 -1.48
C VAL A 88 -12.26 15.08 -0.26
N VAL A 89 -11.39 14.27 0.34
CA VAL A 89 -10.54 14.69 1.47
C VAL A 89 -9.59 15.79 1.01
N ASN A 90 -8.86 15.60 -0.10
CA ASN A 90 -7.92 16.59 -0.64
C ASN A 90 -8.58 17.96 -0.87
N GLU A 91 -9.75 17.97 -1.50
CA GLU A 91 -10.53 19.20 -1.75
C GLU A 91 -10.99 19.89 -0.46
N THR A 92 -11.29 19.10 0.58
CA THR A 92 -11.76 19.60 1.87
C THR A 92 -10.62 20.16 2.73
N VAL A 93 -9.51 19.42 2.85
CA VAL A 93 -8.39 19.81 3.72
C VAL A 93 -7.46 20.83 3.06
N GLY A 94 -7.37 20.81 1.72
CA GLY A 94 -6.55 21.72 0.93
C GLY A 94 -5.12 21.82 1.46
N ASN A 95 -4.64 23.05 1.71
CA ASN A 95 -3.28 23.31 2.16
C ASN A 95 -2.95 22.82 3.58
N ALA A 96 -3.90 22.20 4.28
CA ALA A 96 -3.63 21.57 5.58
C ALA A 96 -2.91 20.22 5.46
N THR A 97 -2.68 19.72 4.24
CA THR A 97 -1.90 18.50 3.96
C THR A 97 -0.45 18.62 4.39
N LEU A 98 0.13 17.49 4.84
CA LEU A 98 1.56 17.41 5.18
C LEU A 98 2.45 17.15 3.95
N THR A 99 1.83 16.84 2.82
CA THR A 99 2.42 16.67 1.49
C THR A 99 1.81 17.69 0.53
N GLU A 100 2.22 17.67 -0.74
CA GLU A 100 1.62 18.51 -1.78
C GLU A 100 0.10 18.29 -1.92
N GLU A 101 -0.37 17.06 -1.69
CA GLU A 101 -1.78 16.70 -1.75
C GLU A 101 -2.11 15.44 -0.93
N PHE A 102 -3.38 15.25 -0.60
CA PHE A 102 -3.89 13.98 -0.07
C PHE A 102 -4.01 12.95 -1.20
N SER A 103 -2.95 12.16 -1.38
CA SER A 103 -2.84 11.14 -2.43
C SER A 103 -3.62 9.87 -2.09
N ASP A 104 -4.22 9.25 -3.09
CA ASP A 104 -4.88 7.95 -2.90
C ASP A 104 -3.87 6.80 -2.81
N SER A 105 -2.72 6.97 -3.48
CA SER A 105 -1.61 6.05 -3.47
C SER A 105 -0.33 6.74 -3.92
N THR A 106 0.78 6.23 -3.41
CA THR A 106 2.12 6.76 -3.67
C THR A 106 3.08 5.58 -3.85
N VAL A 107 3.92 5.66 -4.88
CA VAL A 107 5.07 4.79 -5.10
C VAL A 107 6.33 5.62 -4.88
N GLY A 108 7.17 5.19 -3.95
CA GLY A 108 8.40 5.90 -3.62
C GLY A 108 9.49 4.99 -3.07
N ALA A 109 10.71 5.52 -3.06
CA ALA A 109 11.88 4.81 -2.58
C ALA A 109 11.79 4.53 -1.08
N ILE A 110 12.23 3.34 -0.69
CA ILE A 110 12.33 2.86 0.70
C ILE A 110 13.78 2.51 1.07
N ASP A 111 14.71 3.11 0.33
CA ASP A 111 16.14 2.86 0.42
C ASP A 111 16.69 3.15 1.82
N GLY A 112 17.64 2.33 2.25
CA GLY A 112 18.49 2.69 3.38
C GLY A 112 19.31 1.54 3.93
N THR A 113 20.26 1.90 4.79
CA THR A 113 21.26 0.96 5.30
C THR A 113 21.26 0.93 6.82
N ARG A 114 21.48 -0.26 7.40
CA ARG A 114 21.75 -0.45 8.84
C ARG A 114 22.97 -1.34 9.02
N LEU A 115 23.63 -1.20 10.15
CA LEU A 115 24.80 -1.99 10.50
C LEU A 115 24.41 -3.21 11.33
N LEU A 116 24.91 -4.36 10.92
CA LEU A 116 24.87 -5.61 11.68
C LEU A 116 26.16 -5.78 12.48
N ARG A 117 26.01 -6.29 13.69
CA ARG A 117 27.14 -6.67 14.55
C ARG A 117 27.76 -7.99 14.07
N PRO A 118 29.05 -8.23 14.32
CA PRO A 118 29.67 -9.53 14.05
C PRO A 118 28.86 -10.68 14.67
N GLY A 119 28.60 -11.73 13.87
CA GLY A 119 27.80 -12.90 14.26
C GLY A 119 26.28 -12.70 14.22
N GLN A 120 25.79 -11.49 13.95
CA GLN A 120 24.36 -11.23 13.83
C GLN A 120 23.84 -11.64 12.46
N SER A 121 22.66 -12.25 12.42
CA SER A 121 21.91 -12.49 11.17
C SER A 121 20.58 -11.75 11.24
N ALA A 122 20.25 -10.97 10.22
CA ALA A 122 19.04 -10.15 10.22
C ALA A 122 18.61 -9.75 8.80
N TYR A 123 17.37 -9.30 8.68
CA TYR A 123 16.86 -8.53 7.53
C TYR A 123 16.33 -7.17 8.00
N LEU A 124 16.03 -6.27 7.06
CA LEU A 124 15.38 -4.98 7.33
C LEU A 124 13.88 -5.02 7.06
N ASN A 125 13.15 -4.42 7.99
CA ASN A 125 11.77 -3.99 7.81
C ASN A 125 11.70 -2.47 7.67
N PHE A 126 10.90 -1.98 6.73
CA PHE A 126 10.54 -0.57 6.63
C PHE A 126 9.12 -0.38 7.17
N THR A 127 8.95 0.69 7.94
CA THR A 127 7.65 1.13 8.45
C THR A 127 7.40 2.54 7.93
N ALA A 128 6.54 2.66 6.93
CA ALA A 128 6.14 3.95 6.37
C ALA A 128 5.21 4.72 7.33
N TYR A 129 5.26 6.04 7.27
CA TYR A 129 4.31 6.93 7.92
C TYR A 129 3.12 7.23 7.01
N GLN A 130 2.00 7.54 7.65
CA GLN A 130 0.81 8.11 7.06
C GLN A 130 0.33 9.23 7.96
N TYR A 131 -0.34 10.22 7.39
CA TYR A 131 -0.98 11.29 8.13
C TYR A 131 -2.48 11.21 7.92
N CYS A 132 -3.24 11.54 8.97
CA CYS A 132 -4.66 11.26 9.03
C CYS A 132 -5.48 12.48 9.45
N TYR A 133 -6.71 12.55 8.92
CA TYR A 133 -7.75 13.48 9.35
C TYR A 133 -8.96 12.72 9.87
N THR A 134 -9.71 13.37 10.75
CA THR A 134 -11.00 12.89 11.24
C THR A 134 -12.12 13.83 10.82
N GLY A 135 -13.30 13.26 10.66
CA GLY A 135 -14.50 14.02 10.36
C GLY A 135 -15.70 13.10 10.20
N THR A 136 -16.71 13.58 9.48
CA THR A 136 -17.88 12.78 9.12
C THR A 136 -18.13 12.79 7.61
N VAL A 137 -18.85 11.80 7.10
CA VAL A 137 -19.19 11.71 5.67
C VAL A 137 -20.64 12.07 5.39
N GLU A 138 -20.90 12.69 4.25
CA GLU A 138 -22.25 12.90 3.72
C GLU A 138 -22.33 12.62 2.20
N GLY A 139 -23.56 12.58 1.67
CA GLY A 139 -23.82 12.25 0.27
C GLY A 139 -23.45 10.81 -0.08
N CYS A 140 -23.56 9.89 0.88
CA CYS A 140 -23.12 8.51 0.71
C CYS A 140 -24.12 7.67 -0.09
N THR A 141 -23.61 6.82 -0.98
CA THR A 141 -24.37 5.72 -1.57
C THR A 141 -24.60 4.60 -0.56
N SER A 142 -25.37 3.57 -0.93
CA SER A 142 -25.70 2.45 -0.03
C SER A 142 -24.46 1.78 0.54
N GLY A 143 -24.43 1.58 1.86
CA GLY A 143 -23.35 0.89 2.57
C GLY A 143 -22.65 1.75 3.64
N VAL A 144 -22.83 3.07 3.58
CA VAL A 144 -22.37 4.02 4.61
C VAL A 144 -23.50 5.03 4.87
N ASN A 145 -23.84 5.26 6.14
CA ASN A 145 -24.83 6.26 6.50
C ASN A 145 -24.20 7.65 6.52
N ASN A 146 -24.98 8.68 6.17
CA ASN A 146 -24.54 10.07 6.41
C ASN A 146 -24.25 10.30 7.90
N GLN A 147 -23.36 11.25 8.18
CA GLN A 147 -22.83 11.57 9.52
C GLN A 147 -22.05 10.42 10.18
N THR A 148 -21.67 9.39 9.44
CA THR A 148 -20.76 8.36 9.97
C THR A 148 -19.38 8.97 10.16
N ALA A 149 -18.79 8.77 11.33
CA ALA A 149 -17.43 9.21 11.62
C ALA A 149 -16.42 8.43 10.77
N VAL A 150 -15.51 9.16 10.12
CA VAL A 150 -14.47 8.61 9.27
C VAL A 150 -13.09 9.13 9.69
N GLU A 151 -12.13 8.23 9.69
CA GLU A 151 -10.71 8.54 9.72
C GLU A 151 -10.17 8.28 8.31
N ALA A 152 -9.51 9.26 7.70
CA ALA A 152 -8.89 9.13 6.38
C ALA A 152 -7.40 9.42 6.48
N CYS A 153 -6.58 8.48 6.03
CA CYS A 153 -5.13 8.56 6.08
C CYS A 153 -4.52 8.46 4.69
N ALA A 154 -3.50 9.26 4.40
CA ALA A 154 -2.72 9.20 3.17
C ALA A 154 -1.25 8.87 3.47
N PRO A 155 -0.51 8.25 2.52
CA PRO A 155 0.92 8.03 2.67
C PRO A 155 1.68 9.34 2.86
N LEU A 156 2.64 9.36 3.78
CA LEU A 156 3.56 10.50 3.94
C LEU A 156 4.81 10.26 3.09
N TYR A 157 5.18 11.24 2.28
CA TYR A 157 6.34 11.19 1.40
C TYR A 157 6.94 12.60 1.23
N HIS A 158 8.17 12.66 0.77
CA HIS A 158 8.79 13.90 0.31
C HIS A 158 9.45 13.70 -1.06
N THR A 159 9.63 14.80 -1.77
CA THR A 159 10.39 14.84 -3.02
C THR A 159 11.85 15.15 -2.69
N SER A 160 12.76 14.28 -3.13
CA SER A 160 14.21 14.47 -3.01
C SER A 160 14.72 15.56 -3.95
N ALA A 161 15.98 15.96 -3.82
CA ALA A 161 16.62 16.96 -4.69
C ALA A 161 16.66 16.57 -6.18
N ASP A 162 16.58 15.27 -6.46
CA ASP A 162 16.55 14.72 -7.84
C ASP A 162 15.11 14.46 -8.33
N ASP A 163 14.11 15.12 -7.73
CA ASP A 163 12.67 14.95 -8.02
C ASP A 163 12.13 13.52 -7.82
N SER A 164 12.87 12.66 -7.11
CA SER A 164 12.41 11.32 -6.75
C SER A 164 11.50 11.34 -5.52
N VAL A 165 10.42 10.57 -5.56
CA VAL A 165 9.52 10.38 -4.42
C VAL A 165 10.17 9.42 -3.43
N VAL A 166 10.32 9.86 -2.18
CA VAL A 166 10.87 9.06 -1.08
C VAL A 166 9.81 8.90 0.00
N MET A 167 9.57 7.66 0.41
CA MET A 167 8.60 7.38 1.47
C MET A 167 9.17 7.77 2.82
N ASP A 168 8.41 8.53 3.60
CA ASP A 168 8.79 8.86 4.97
C ASP A 168 8.51 7.67 5.88
N GLY A 169 9.47 7.32 6.73
CA GLY A 169 9.36 6.14 7.58
C GLY A 169 10.64 5.83 8.33
N PHE A 170 10.75 4.59 8.81
CA PHE A 170 11.94 4.13 9.51
C PHE A 170 12.25 2.65 9.24
N LEU A 171 13.55 2.34 9.21
CA LEU A 171 14.06 0.97 9.10
C LEU A 171 14.30 0.35 10.48
N THR A 172 13.92 -0.92 10.61
CA THR A 172 14.15 -1.76 11.80
C THR A 172 14.91 -3.03 11.40
N VAL A 173 15.84 -3.44 12.25
CA VAL A 173 16.61 -4.69 12.07
C VAL A 173 15.86 -5.83 12.74
N VAL A 174 15.50 -6.86 11.98
CA VAL A 174 14.81 -8.05 12.51
C VAL A 174 15.78 -9.22 12.53
N ASN A 175 16.10 -9.69 13.74
CA ASN A 175 17.02 -10.80 13.94
C ASN A 175 16.40 -12.12 13.49
N VAL A 176 17.20 -12.92 12.80
CA VAL A 176 16.87 -14.29 12.39
C VAL A 176 18.01 -15.22 12.76
N SER A 177 17.74 -16.53 12.78
CA SER A 177 18.84 -17.49 12.92
C SER A 177 19.62 -17.60 11.61
N GLN A 178 20.91 -17.91 11.70
CA GLN A 178 21.78 -18.09 10.52
C GLN A 178 21.22 -19.15 9.54
N GLY A 179 20.61 -20.23 10.06
CA GLY A 179 19.99 -21.27 9.24
C GLY A 179 18.76 -20.81 8.45
N GLN A 180 18.16 -19.67 8.80
CA GLN A 180 16.98 -19.12 8.12
C GLN A 180 17.32 -18.06 7.07
N VAL A 181 18.57 -17.61 6.98
CA VAL A 181 18.98 -16.51 6.09
C VAL A 181 18.57 -16.76 4.64
N GLY A 182 18.75 -17.99 4.15
CA GLY A 182 18.35 -18.36 2.78
C GLY A 182 16.83 -18.35 2.52
N GLN A 183 15.99 -18.29 3.56
CA GLN A 183 14.53 -18.28 3.47
C GLN A 183 13.97 -16.87 3.25
N PHE A 184 14.72 -15.83 3.62
CA PHE A 184 14.30 -14.45 3.52
C PHE A 184 14.99 -13.78 2.33
N LYS A 185 14.38 -13.89 1.15
CA LYS A 185 14.82 -13.19 -0.06
C LYS A 185 14.38 -11.75 -0.07
N ASP A 186 15.14 -10.92 -0.79
CA ASP A 186 14.80 -9.52 -1.00
C ASP A 186 13.51 -9.44 -1.83
N PRO A 187 12.43 -8.85 -1.29
CA PRO A 187 11.17 -8.72 -2.03
C PRO A 187 11.27 -7.81 -3.26
N TYR A 188 12.29 -6.96 -3.33
CA TYR A 188 12.51 -5.97 -4.39
C TYR A 188 13.69 -6.34 -5.30
N GLU A 189 14.20 -7.57 -5.18
CA GLU A 189 15.27 -8.08 -6.03
C GLU A 189 14.88 -7.96 -7.52
N ASN A 190 15.75 -7.36 -8.33
CA ASN A 190 15.55 -7.11 -9.76
C ASN A 190 14.43 -6.12 -10.13
N GLN A 191 13.90 -5.35 -9.18
CA GLN A 191 13.00 -4.25 -9.51
C GLN A 191 13.75 -3.23 -10.38
N GLN A 192 13.15 -2.89 -11.52
CA GLN A 192 13.56 -1.68 -12.25
C GLN A 192 12.96 -0.48 -11.51
N ARG A 193 13.81 0.46 -11.09
CA ARG A 193 13.33 1.70 -10.48
C ARG A 193 12.42 2.42 -11.45
N GLY A 194 11.22 2.75 -10.97
CA GLY A 194 10.29 3.59 -11.72
C GLY A 194 10.62 5.05 -11.48
N GLU A 195 10.11 5.93 -12.35
CA GLU A 195 9.85 7.30 -11.91
C GLU A 195 8.79 7.18 -10.81
N GLY A 196 9.16 7.46 -9.55
CA GLY A 196 8.23 7.44 -8.42
C GLY A 196 6.98 8.24 -8.75
N GLY A 197 5.82 7.75 -8.31
CA GLY A 197 4.53 8.22 -8.80
C GLY A 197 3.57 8.48 -7.66
N VAL A 198 2.99 9.67 -7.66
CA VAL A 198 1.83 9.99 -6.83
C VAL A 198 0.60 9.83 -7.70
N VAL A 199 -0.35 9.02 -7.26
CA VAL A 199 -1.65 8.94 -7.90
C VAL A 199 -2.64 9.71 -7.04
N SER A 200 -3.27 10.69 -7.68
CA SER A 200 -4.36 11.48 -7.13
C SER A 200 -5.42 11.60 -8.22
N VAL A 201 -6.60 11.04 -7.98
CA VAL A 201 -7.69 11.09 -8.96
C VAL A 201 -8.42 12.43 -8.78
N GLY A 202 -7.83 13.57 -9.20
CA GLY A 202 -8.36 14.86 -8.73
C GLY A 202 -8.03 16.17 -9.46
N ARG A 203 -8.17 16.25 -10.79
CA ARG A 203 -8.83 17.39 -11.48
C ARG A 203 -9.00 17.07 -12.96
N ALA A 204 -10.23 17.12 -13.45
CA ALA A 204 -10.52 17.10 -14.88
C ALA A 204 -9.91 18.34 -15.56
N GLY A 205 -8.66 18.21 -15.98
CA GLY A 205 -7.94 19.16 -16.82
C GLY A 205 -6.96 18.36 -17.64
N TRP A 206 -7.40 17.92 -18.82
CA TRP A 206 -6.61 17.35 -19.93
C TRP A 206 -5.10 17.21 -19.64
N GLY A 207 -4.73 16.13 -18.96
CA GLY A 207 -3.37 15.76 -18.63
C GLY A 207 -3.25 14.26 -18.78
N VAL A 208 -2.29 13.82 -19.58
CA VAL A 208 -2.21 12.51 -20.21
C VAL A 208 -2.15 11.39 -19.16
N VAL A 209 -3.12 10.47 -19.20
CA VAL A 209 -3.01 9.17 -18.51
C VAL A 209 -1.96 8.35 -19.25
N MET A 210 -0.71 8.37 -18.77
CA MET A 210 0.30 7.39 -19.21
C MET A 210 -0.01 6.07 -18.51
N VAL A 211 -0.88 5.27 -19.12
CA VAL A 211 -1.01 3.85 -18.80
C VAL A 211 0.29 3.17 -19.25
N GLY A 212 1.22 2.98 -18.32
CA GLY A 212 2.40 2.15 -18.50
C GLY A 212 2.02 0.67 -18.53
N ILE A 213 1.32 0.21 -19.56
CA ILE A 213 1.25 -1.21 -19.93
C ILE A 213 2.07 -1.36 -21.21
N LEU A 214 3.31 -1.81 -21.06
CA LEU A 214 4.02 -2.49 -22.13
C LEU A 214 4.89 -3.58 -21.51
N GLY A 215 4.24 -4.70 -21.20
CA GLY A 215 4.90 -5.99 -21.24
C GLY A 215 5.39 -6.23 -22.67
N VAL A 216 6.70 -6.23 -22.86
CA VAL A 216 7.29 -6.78 -24.07
C VAL A 216 7.42 -8.28 -23.88
N LEU A 217 6.46 -9.00 -24.45
CA LEU A 217 6.58 -10.40 -24.81
C LEU A 217 7.64 -10.47 -25.92
N VAL A 218 8.81 -11.05 -25.65
CA VAL A 218 9.72 -11.50 -26.72
C VAL A 218 9.52 -13.00 -26.86
N VAL A 219 9.04 -13.38 -28.05
CA VAL A 219 8.92 -14.75 -28.57
C VAL A 219 10.30 -15.30 -28.88
#